data_AF-A0A2J0ZA82-F1
#
_entry.id   AF-A0A2J0ZA82-F1
#
_cell.length_a   1.000
_cell.length_b   1.000
_cell.length_c   1.000
_cell.angle_alpha   90.00
_cell.angle_beta   90.00
_cell.angle_gamma   90.00
#
_symmetry.space_group_name_H-M   'P 1'
#
loop_
_entity.id
_entity.type
_entity.pdbx_description
1 polymer ?
#
loop_
_entity_poly.entity_id
_entity_poly.type
_entity_poly.pdbx_seq_one_letter_code
_entity_poly.pdbx_strand_id
1 'polypeptide(L)' 'MAVWIRIALYMVAGWLYGSGLIGEEVKDLVTTDPDLVASIEAVVSGIIAAVSVVWWRLAKRLGWST' A
#
# COMPACT_ATOMS: atom_id res chain seq x y z
N MET A 1 12.67 -2.00 4.89
CA MET A 1 11.45 -2.51 4.21
C MET A 1 10.80 -1.47 3.29
N ALA A 2 10.88 -0.17 3.59
CA ALA A 2 10.31 0.93 2.81
C ALA A 2 10.63 0.96 1.30
N VAL A 3 11.86 0.62 0.91
CA VAL A 3 12.32 0.75 -0.48
C VAL A 3 11.45 -0.06 -1.46
N TRP A 4 11.01 -1.26 -1.06
CA TRP A 4 10.19 -2.12 -1.92
C TRP A 4 8.79 -1.56 -2.15
N ILE A 5 8.18 -0.96 -1.12
CA ILE A 5 6.86 -0.34 -1.23
C ILE A 5 6.94 0.89 -2.13
N ARG A 6 7.99 1.70 -1.98
CA ARG A 6 8.24 2.86 -2.85
C ARG A 6 8.46 2.46 -4.31
N ILE A 7 9.25 1.41 -4.58
CA ILE A 7 9.44 0.87 -5.93
C ILE A 7 8.10 0.41 -6.52
N ALA A 8 7.31 -0.35 -5.75
CA ALA A 8 6.00 -0.80 -6.17
C ALA A 8 5.06 0.39 -6.48
N LEU A 9 5.05 1.41 -5.63
CA LEU A 9 4.28 2.65 -5.83
C LEU A 9 4.64 3.34 -7.14
N TYR A 10 5.93 3.50 -7.45
CA TYR A 10 6.36 4.14 -8.70
C TYR A 10 6.06 3.30 -9.94
N MET A 11 6.19 1.97 -9.87
CA MET A 11 5.79 1.09 -10.97
C MET A 11 4.29 1.18 -11.23
N VAL A 12 3.48 1.15 -10.16
CA VAL A 12 2.03 1.25 -10.23
C VAL A 12 1.62 2.63 -10.76
N ALA A 13 2.20 3.72 -10.27
CA ALA A 13 1.94 5.07 -10.77
C ALA A 13 2.30 5.22 -12.26
N GLY A 14 3.44 4.68 -12.69
CA GLY A 14 3.84 4.66 -14.11
C GLY A 14 2.87 3.85 -14.98
N TRP A 15 2.40 2.71 -14.49
CA TRP A 15 1.42 1.86 -15.19
C TRP A 15 0.03 2.50 -15.26
N LEU A 16 -0.45 3.11 -14.16
CA LEU A 16 -1.73 3.84 -14.16
C LEU A 16 -1.69 5.05 -15.11
N TYR A 17 -0.56 5.73 -15.19
CA TYR A 17 -0.36 6.81 -16.16
C TYR A 17 -0.38 6.29 -17.60
N GLY A 18 0.37 5.23 -17.89
CA GLY A 18 0.42 4.62 -19.23
C GLY A 18 -0.90 3.98 -19.69
N SER A 19 -1.78 3.62 -18.75
CA SER A 19 -3.14 3.11 -19.04
C SER A 19 -4.20 4.22 -19.15
N GLY A 20 -3.83 5.49 -18.90
CA GLY A 20 -4.75 6.63 -18.98
C GLY A 20 -5.73 6.74 -17.81
N LEU A 21 -5.54 5.95 -16.74
CA LEU A 21 -6.38 5.97 -15.54
C LEU A 21 -6.10 7.19 -14.64
N ILE A 22 -4.90 7.76 -14.74
CA ILE A 22 -4.51 8.97 -14.01
C ILE A 22 -3.82 9.97 -14.94
N GLY A 23 -4.02 11.26 -14.66
CA GLY A 23 -3.34 12.36 -15.35
C GLY A 23 -1.90 12.58 -14.86
N GLU A 24 -1.15 13.40 -15.59
CA GLU A 24 0.25 13.72 -15.29
C GLU A 24 0.40 14.39 -13.91
N GLU A 25 -0.56 15.22 -13.50
CA GLU A 25 -0.59 15.86 -12.18
C GLU A 25 -0.59 14.85 -11.04
N VAL A 26 -1.38 13.77 -11.15
CA VAL A 26 -1.47 12.73 -10.10
C VAL A 26 -0.21 11.89 -10.06
N LYS A 27 0.35 11.56 -11.23
CA LYS A 27 1.63 10.88 -11.33
C LYS A 27 2.73 11.71 -10.67
N ASP A 28 2.79 13.00 -10.98
CA ASP A 28 3.83 13.90 -10.48
C ASP A 28 3.69 14.10 -8.96
N LEU A 29 2.46 14.25 -8.45
CA LEU A 29 2.20 14.30 -7.01
C LEU A 29 2.71 13.05 -6.28
N VAL A 30 2.47 11.86 -6.84
CA VAL A 30 2.92 10.58 -6.26
C VAL A 30 4.43 10.38 -6.38
N THR A 31 5.08 10.93 -7.41
CA THR A 31 6.53 10.78 -7.58
C THR A 31 7.35 11.81 -6.83
N THR A 32 6.80 12.99 -6.63
CA THR A 32 7.57 14.19 -6.28
C THR A 32 7.33 14.64 -4.83
N ASP A 33 6.21 14.21 -4.21
CA ASP A 33 5.93 14.44 -2.80
C ASP A 33 6.37 13.24 -1.92
N PRO A 34 7.46 13.37 -1.14
CA PRO A 34 7.94 12.30 -0.27
C PRO A 34 7.00 12.03 0.92
N ASP A 35 6.23 13.01 1.38
CA ASP A 35 5.31 12.87 2.51
C ASP A 35 4.06 12.08 2.10
N LEU A 36 3.55 12.33 0.89
CA LEU A 36 2.46 11.54 0.31
C LEU A 36 2.86 10.06 0.19
N VAL A 37 4.05 9.79 -0.35
CA VAL A 37 4.57 8.42 -0.46
C VAL A 37 4.72 7.76 0.91
N ALA A 38 5.23 8.50 1.90
CA ALA A 38 5.37 8.00 3.27
C ALA A 38 4.02 7.68 3.91
N SER A 39 2.99 8.49 3.66
CA SER A 39 1.63 8.24 4.16
C SER A 39 1.02 6.97 3.57
N ILE A 40 1.18 6.76 2.26
CA ILE A 40 0.68 5.55 1.59
C ILE A 40 1.43 4.32 2.11
N GLU A 41 2.76 4.43 2.26
CA GLU A 41 3.57 3.37 2.82
C GLU A 41 3.14 2.99 4.24
N ALA A 42 2.87 3.98 5.09
CA ALA A 42 2.38 3.78 6.45
C ALA A 42 1.01 3.07 6.46
N VAL A 43 0.09 3.46 5.58
CA VAL A 43 -1.21 2.80 5.43
C VAL A 43 -1.05 1.36 4.96
N VAL A 44 -0.24 1.11 3.93
CA VAL A 44 -0.03 -0.25 3.39
C VAL A 44 0.60 -1.16 4.45
N SER A 45 1.61 -0.65 5.16
CA SER A 45 2.27 -1.39 6.24
C SER A 45 1.31 -1.67 7.40
N GLY A 46 0.46 -0.68 7.74
CA GLY A 46 -0.59 -0.83 8.75
C GLY A 46 -1.61 -1.89 8.38
N ILE A 47 -2.04 -1.96 7.12
CA ILE A 47 -2.95 -3.00 6.63
C ILE A 47 -2.29 -4.37 6.73
N ILE A 48 -1.05 -4.51 6.25
CA ILE A 48 -0.32 -5.79 6.30
C ILE A 48 -0.18 -6.28 7.74
N ALA A 49 0.18 -5.39 8.67
CA ALA A 49 0.27 -5.72 10.09
C ALA A 49 -1.11 -6.10 10.68
N ALA A 50 -2.17 -5.40 10.27
CA ALA A 50 -3.53 -5.66 10.73
C ALA A 50 -4.05 -7.03 10.25
N VAL A 51 -3.61 -7.53 9.09
CA VAL A 51 -4.04 -8.84 8.56
C VAL A 51 -3.78 -9.95 9.57
N SER A 52 -2.61 -9.98 10.22
CA SER A 52 -2.28 -11.01 11.21
C SER A 52 -3.22 -10.96 12.42
N VAL A 53 -3.56 -9.76 12.90
CA VAL A 53 -4.46 -9.56 14.04
C VAL A 53 -5.89 -9.96 13.68
N VAL A 54 -6.35 -9.57 12.48
CA VAL A 54 -7.67 -9.92 11.96
C VAL A 54 -7.79 -11.43 11.77
N TRP A 55 -6.75 -12.08 11.23
CA TRP A 55 -6.70 -13.53 11.07
C TRP A 55 -6.77 -14.24 12.40
N TRP A 56 -5.98 -13.83 13.39
CA TRP A 56 -6.03 -14.41 14.73
C TRP A 56 -7.43 -14.26 15.37
N ARG A 57 -8.06 -13.09 15.24
CA ARG A 57 -9.43 -12.89 15.73
C ARG A 57 -10.45 -13.79 15.01
N LEU A 58 -10.30 -13.99 13.71
CA LEU A 58 -11.16 -14.90 12.93
C LEU A 58 -10.94 -16.36 13.33
N ALA A 59 -9.69 -16.81 13.47
CA ALA A 59 -9.36 -18.17 13.88
C ALA A 59 -9.92 -18.49 15.28
N LYS A 60 -9.83 -17.54 16.23
CA LYS A 60 -10.46 -17.66 17.55
C LYS A 60 -11.99 -17.74 17.47
N ARG A 61 -12.63 -16.95 16.59
CA ARG A 61 -14.09 -17.02 16.38
C ARG A 61 -14.53 -18.34 15.76
N LEU A 62 -13.71 -18.95 14.93
CA LEU A 62 -13.97 -20.23 14.28
C LEU A 62 -13.62 -21.44 15.15
N GLY A 63 -13.18 -21.22 16.40
CA GLY A 63 -12.84 -22.28 17.34
C GLY A 63 -11.56 -23.03 16.98
N TRP A 64 -10.73 -22.48 16.11
CA TRP A 64 -9.45 -23.08 15.75
C TRP A 64 -8.49 -22.94 16.92
N SER A 65 -7.77 -24.03 17.25
CA SER A 65 -6.68 -24.00 18.23
C SER A 65 -5.56 -23.13 17.68
N THR A 66 -5.63 -21.83 17.97
CA THR A 66 -4.68 -20.79 17.55
C THR A 66 -3.84 -20.34 18.74
#